data_AF-A0A967LAX1-F1
#
_entry.id   AF-A0A967LAX1-F1
#
_cell.length_a   1.000
_cell.length_b   1.000
_cell.length_c   1.000
_cell.angle_alpha   90.00
_cell.angle_beta   90.00
_cell.angle_gamma   90.00
#
_symmetry.space_group_name_H-M   'P 1'
#
loop_
_entity.id
_entity.type
_entity.pdbx_description
1 polymer ?
#
loop_
_entity_poly.entity_id
_entity_poly.type
_entity_poly.pdbx_seq_one_letter_code
_entity_poly.pdbx_strand_id
1 'polypeptide(L)'
;EAGADRILTIAGIHAAGDPDPPPLPEGSCWEVMTGAGLPPECDTVVPYEDITRLDDGRVAFPATAAHPGRFIHRVGSDFAAGDILAPAFKPIDSRVAAVAATIGAT
;
A
#
# COMPACT_ATOMS: atom_id res chain seq x y z
N GLU A 1 20.09 -18.61 -7.27
CA GLU A 1 20.10 -19.44 -6.05
C GLU A 1 18.85 -19.13 -5.26
N ALA A 2 18.06 -20.14 -4.87
CA ALA A 2 16.89 -19.93 -4.04
C ALA A 2 17.38 -19.58 -2.62
N GLY A 3 17.40 -18.28 -2.30
CA GLY A 3 17.79 -17.79 -0.99
C GLY A 3 16.84 -18.33 0.08
N ALA A 4 17.38 -18.61 1.28
CA ALA A 4 16.60 -19.08 2.42
C ALA A 4 15.38 -18.18 2.70
N ASP A 5 14.29 -18.80 3.14
CA ASP A 5 13.05 -18.10 3.50
C ASP A 5 13.32 -17.00 4.54
N ARG A 6 12.64 -15.86 4.35
CA ARG A 6 12.60 -14.77 5.31
C ARG A 6 11.45 -15.03 6.27
N ILE A 7 11.69 -14.75 7.55
CA ILE A 7 10.68 -14.86 8.60
C ILE A 7 10.56 -13.51 9.30
N LEU A 8 9.33 -12.99 9.39
CA LEU A 8 9.02 -11.75 10.11
C LEU A 8 7.89 -12.00 11.11
N THR A 9 7.87 -11.23 12.19
CA THR A 9 6.80 -11.26 13.21
C THR A 9 5.72 -10.25 12.86
N ILE A 10 4.44 -10.64 12.90
CA ILE A 10 3.34 -9.70 12.68
C ILE A 10 3.21 -8.79 13.91
N ALA A 11 3.45 -7.49 13.73
CA ALA A 11 3.33 -6.48 14.79
C ALA A 11 1.87 -6.08 15.07
N GLY A 12 0.98 -6.32 14.10
CA GLY A 12 -0.45 -6.05 14.18
C GLY A 12 -1.06 -5.87 12.78
N ILE A 13 -2.29 -5.36 12.75
CA ILE A 13 -3.05 -5.09 11.52
C ILE A 13 -3.09 -3.59 11.27
N HIS A 14 -2.85 -3.17 10.03
CA HIS A 14 -3.01 -1.80 9.55
C HIS A 14 -4.05 -1.77 8.41
N ALA A 15 -5.24 -1.27 8.72
CA ALA A 15 -6.39 -1.27 7.83
C ALA A 15 -6.53 0.04 7.04
N ALA A 16 -7.37 0.02 6.01
CA ALA A 16 -7.65 1.21 5.22
C ALA A 16 -8.34 2.29 6.07
N GLY A 17 -7.78 3.49 6.06
CA GLY A 17 -8.27 4.63 6.85
C GLY A 17 -7.72 4.72 8.27
N ASP A 18 -6.92 3.75 8.72
CA ASP A 18 -6.18 3.87 9.98
C ASP A 18 -5.15 5.01 9.92
N PRO A 19 -4.85 5.69 11.04
CA PRO A 19 -3.72 6.59 11.11
C PRO A 19 -2.40 5.82 10.97
N ASP A 20 -1.31 6.55 10.69
CA ASP A 20 0.03 5.95 10.63
C ASP A 20 0.32 5.13 11.90
N PRO A 21 0.71 3.86 11.77
CA PRO A 21 0.99 3.00 12.91
C PRO A 21 2.28 3.44 13.63
N PRO A 22 2.53 2.96 14.86
CA PRO A 22 3.81 3.18 15.52
C PRO A 22 4.96 2.55 14.70
N PRO A 23 6.22 2.98 14.92
CA PRO A 23 7.36 2.44 14.20
C PRO A 23 7.47 0.92 14.32
N LEU A 24 7.71 0.27 13.19
CA LEU A 24 7.85 -1.17 13.09
C LEU A 24 9.14 -1.67 13.77
N PRO A 25 9.06 -2.62 14.71
CA PRO A 25 10.26 -3.24 15.30
C PRO A 25 11.07 -4.04 14.26
N GLU A 26 12.39 -4.14 14.48
CA GLU A 26 13.26 -4.95 13.61
C GLU A 26 12.79 -6.41 13.56
N GLY A 27 12.84 -7.02 12.38
CA GLY A 27 12.36 -8.40 12.17
C GLY A 27 10.84 -8.57 12.25
N SER A 28 10.08 -7.48 12.13
CA SER A 28 8.62 -7.48 12.14
C SER A 28 8.03 -6.98 10.82
N CYS A 29 6.73 -7.20 10.64
CA CYS A 29 5.93 -6.66 9.53
C CYS A 29 4.53 -6.25 10.02
N TRP A 30 3.87 -5.37 9.27
CA TRP A 30 2.45 -5.10 9.42
C TRP A 30 1.62 -6.03 8.54
N GLU A 31 0.52 -6.54 9.06
CA GLU A 31 -0.53 -7.12 8.25
C GLU A 31 -1.36 -5.97 7.65
N VAL A 32 -1.24 -5.75 6.34
CA VAL A 32 -1.86 -4.60 5.67
C VAL A 32 -3.08 -5.00 4.84
N MET A 33 -4.07 -4.12 4.77
CA MET A 33 -5.22 -4.26 3.88
C MET A 33 -5.10 -3.29 2.69
N THR A 34 -5.72 -3.63 1.55
CA THR A 34 -5.75 -2.75 0.38
C THR A 34 -6.33 -1.38 0.74
N GLY A 35 -5.61 -0.32 0.40
CA GLY A 35 -5.99 1.06 0.71
C GLY A 35 -5.46 1.60 2.05
N ALA A 36 -4.75 0.78 2.83
CA ALA A 36 -3.99 1.27 3.98
C ALA A 36 -2.81 2.14 3.53
N GLY A 37 -2.46 3.12 4.37
CA GLY A 37 -1.23 3.90 4.19
C GLY A 37 -0.02 2.98 4.33
N LEU A 38 1.06 3.25 3.59
CA LEU A 38 2.31 2.53 3.81
C LEU A 38 3.13 3.30 4.86
N PRO A 39 3.51 2.68 5.98
CA PRO A 39 4.36 3.33 6.97
C PRO A 39 5.71 3.76 6.37
N PRO A 40 6.31 4.89 6.79
CA PRO A 40 7.52 5.44 6.18
C PRO A 40 8.74 4.51 6.17
N GLU A 41 8.80 3.59 7.12
CA GLU A 41 9.87 2.60 7.27
C GLU A 41 9.70 1.37 6.36
N CYS A 42 8.55 1.25 5.69
CA CYS A 42 8.22 0.15 4.79
C CYS A 42 8.33 0.59 3.32
N ASP A 43 8.86 -0.29 2.47
CA ASP A 43 9.02 -0.03 1.04
C ASP A 43 8.47 -1.15 0.13
N THR A 44 7.93 -2.20 0.73
CA THR A 44 7.55 -3.46 0.05
C THR A 44 6.31 -4.05 0.70
N VAL A 45 5.37 -4.54 -0.12
CA VAL A 45 4.23 -5.36 0.31
C VAL A 45 4.38 -6.74 -0.32
N VAL A 46 4.25 -7.79 0.49
CA VAL A 46 4.22 -9.18 0.02
C VAL A 46 2.77 -9.66 0.08
N PRO A 47 2.19 -10.16 -1.03
CA PRO A 47 0.80 -10.57 -1.08
C PRO A 47 0.59 -11.88 -0.31
N TYR A 48 -0.63 -12.11 0.19
CA TYR A 48 -0.93 -13.27 1.04
C TYR A 48 -0.68 -14.62 0.36
N GLU A 49 -0.79 -14.65 -0.96
CA GLU A 49 -0.57 -15.83 -1.79
C GLU A 49 0.91 -16.26 -1.81
N ASP A 50 1.84 -15.34 -1.52
CA ASP A 50 3.28 -15.58 -1.53
C ASP A 50 3.86 -15.79 -0.12
N ILE A 51 3.01 -15.86 0.93
CA ILE A 51 3.44 -16.09 2.32
C ILE A 51 2.85 -17.38 2.89
N THR A 52 3.54 -17.92 3.89
CA THR A 52 3.03 -18.96 4.79
C THR A 52 2.91 -18.38 6.20
N ARG A 53 1.71 -18.41 6.78
CA ARG A 53 1.50 -18.05 8.19
C ARG A 53 1.99 -19.19 9.07
N LEU A 54 2.69 -18.84 10.15
CA LEU A 54 3.11 -19.75 11.22
C LEU A 54 2.18 -19.58 12.43
N ASP A 55 2.00 -20.64 13.22
CA ASP A 55 1.04 -20.68 14.34
C ASP A 55 1.36 -19.70 15.49
N ASP A 56 2.55 -19.09 15.49
CA ASP A 56 3.06 -18.19 16.53
C ASP A 56 3.04 -16.71 16.15
N GLY A 57 2.22 -16.34 15.15
CA GLY A 57 2.08 -14.95 14.70
C GLY A 57 3.22 -14.48 13.81
N ARG A 58 4.04 -15.39 13.30
CA ARG A 58 5.07 -15.10 12.29
C ARG A 58 4.59 -15.46 10.88
N VAL A 59 5.27 -14.89 9.90
CA VAL A 59 5.08 -15.21 8.47
C VAL A 59 6.41 -15.56 7.85
N ALA A 60 6.40 -16.58 6.99
CA ALA A 60 7.53 -17.00 6.19
C ALA A 60 7.26 -16.75 4.71
N PHE A 61 8.25 -16.27 3.96
CA PHE A 61 8.15 -16.08 2.51
C PHE A 61 9.53 -16.21 1.85
N PRO A 62 9.61 -16.68 0.60
CA PRO A 62 10.88 -16.76 -0.10
C PRO A 62 11.41 -15.34 -0.36
N ALA A 63 12.73 -15.14 -0.28
CA ALA A 63 13.34 -13.82 -0.53
C ALA A 63 12.96 -13.24 -1.91
N THR A 64 12.61 -14.09 -2.88
CA THR A 64 12.15 -13.70 -4.22
C THR A 64 10.73 -13.11 -4.25
N ALA A 65 9.92 -13.28 -3.20
CA ALA A 65 8.58 -12.68 -3.15
C ALA A 65 8.60 -11.18 -2.79
N ALA A 66 9.68 -10.72 -2.16
CA ALA A 66 9.84 -9.31 -1.78
C ALA A 66 10.49 -8.51 -2.92
N HIS A 67 9.73 -7.57 -3.48
CA HIS A 67 10.18 -6.68 -4.53
C HIS A 67 9.93 -5.21 -4.13
N PRO A 68 11.00 -4.42 -3.89
CA PRO A 68 10.86 -3.02 -3.50
C PRO A 68 9.93 -2.23 -4.42
N GLY A 69 9.00 -1.50 -3.83
CA GLY A 69 8.02 -0.66 -4.55
C GLY A 69 6.86 -1.42 -5.18
N ARG A 70 6.84 -2.76 -5.17
CA ARG A 70 5.72 -3.53 -5.75
C ARG A 70 4.49 -3.44 -4.86
N PHE A 71 3.31 -3.41 -5.49
CA PHE A 71 2.01 -3.31 -4.84
C PHE A 71 1.79 -2.04 -4.01
N ILE A 72 2.57 -0.99 -4.30
CA ILE A 72 2.46 0.31 -3.64
C ILE A 72 1.95 1.33 -4.67
N HIS A 73 0.77 1.89 -4.42
CA HIS A 73 0.26 3.03 -5.18
C HIS A 73 0.91 4.30 -4.62
N ARG A 74 1.88 4.87 -5.34
CA ARG A 74 2.67 6.01 -4.87
C ARG A 74 1.83 7.30 -4.87
N VAL A 75 2.13 8.21 -3.96
CA VAL A 75 1.48 9.53 -3.94
C VAL A 75 1.62 10.21 -5.30
N GLY A 76 0.47 10.63 -5.85
CA GLY A 76 0.40 11.32 -7.14
C GLY A 76 0.65 10.46 -8.38
N SER A 77 0.63 9.12 -8.29
CA SER A 77 0.85 8.28 -9.49
C SER A 77 -0.30 8.31 -10.49
N ASP A 78 -1.53 8.57 -10.05
CA ASP A 78 -2.65 8.83 -10.96
C ASP A 78 -2.56 10.25 -11.55
N PHE A 79 -2.46 11.26 -10.67
CA PHE A 79 -2.26 12.66 -11.03
C PHE A 79 -1.51 13.39 -9.91
N ALA A 80 -0.61 14.30 -10.29
CA ALA A 80 0.11 15.14 -9.35
C ALA A 80 -0.73 16.36 -8.92
N ALA A 81 -0.39 16.92 -7.77
CA ALA A 81 -0.98 18.18 -7.34
C ALA A 81 -0.68 19.29 -8.37
N GLY A 82 -1.73 19.95 -8.86
CA GLY A 82 -1.63 20.99 -9.88
C GLY A 82 -1.90 20.51 -11.32
N ASP A 83 -2.05 19.21 -11.56
CA ASP A 83 -2.41 18.69 -12.88
C ASP A 83 -3.83 19.12 -13.28
N ILE A 84 -4.00 19.38 -14.58
CA ILE A 84 -5.30 19.71 -15.15
C ILE A 84 -6.09 18.41 -15.40
N LEU A 85 -7.06 18.11 -14.52
CA LEU A 85 -7.89 16.91 -14.65
C LEU A 85 -9.02 17.05 -15.70
N ALA A 86 -9.48 18.28 -15.93
CA ALA A 86 -10.43 18.61 -17.00
C ALA A 86 -10.05 19.96 -17.62
N PRO A 87 -9.85 20.05 -18.94
CA PRO A 87 -9.51 21.30 -19.58
C PRO A 87 -10.69 22.29 -19.55
N ALA A 88 -10.38 23.58 -19.70
CA ALA A 88 -11.39 24.62 -19.81
C ALA A 88 -12.39 24.29 -20.92
N PHE A 89 -13.66 24.66 -20.69
CA PHE A 89 -14.79 24.43 -21.59
C PHE A 89 -15.16 22.95 -21.82
N LYS A 90 -14.56 22.00 -21.09
CA LYS A 90 -15.06 20.62 -21.08
C LYS A 90 -16.46 20.57 -20.42
N PRO A 91 -17.49 20.03 -21.08
CA PRO A 91 -18.79 19.81 -20.45
C PRO A 91 -18.66 18.91 -19.22
N ILE A 92 -19.41 19.23 -18.17
CA ILE A 92 -19.46 18.40 -16.95
C ILE A 92 -20.42 17.23 -17.22
N ASP A 93 -19.84 16.11 -17.64
CA ASP A 93 -20.53 14.83 -17.70
C ASP A 93 -20.32 14.03 -16.40
N SER A 94 -20.83 12.80 -16.36
CA SER A 94 -20.68 11.92 -15.20
C SER A 94 -19.22 11.63 -14.82
N ARG A 95 -18.29 11.66 -15.78
CA ARG A 95 -16.87 11.39 -15.52
C ARG A 95 -16.21 12.60 -14.87
N VAL A 96 -16.45 13.80 -15.40
CA VAL A 96 -15.92 15.04 -14.83
C VAL A 96 -16.47 15.25 -13.41
N ALA A 97 -17.77 15.01 -13.21
CA ALA A 97 -18.38 15.10 -11.89
C ALA A 97 -17.75 14.11 -10.88
N ALA A 98 -17.51 12.86 -11.30
CA ALA A 98 -16.87 11.86 -10.45
C ALA A 98 -15.45 12.26 -10.05
N VAL A 99 -14.63 12.71 -11.00
CA VAL A 99 -13.24 13.14 -10.72
C VAL A 99 -13.23 14.37 -9.81
N ALA A 100 -14.11 15.34 -10.03
CA ALA A 100 -14.24 16.51 -9.16
C ALA A 100 -14.53 16.10 -7.70
N ALA A 101 -15.42 15.13 -7.49
CA ALA A 101 -15.72 14.61 -6.15
C ALA A 101 -14.49 13.92 -5.50
N THR A 102 -13.68 13.19 -6.27
CA THR A 102 -12.48 12.51 -5.72
C THR A 102 -11.41 13.47 -5.21
N ILE A 103 -11.39 14.71 -5.69
CA ILE A 103 -10.45 15.75 -5.23
C ILE A 103 -11.08 16.73 -4.23
N GLY A 104 -12.32 16.48 -3.79
CA GLY A 104 -13.04 17.36 -2.86
C GLY A 104 -13.46 18.70 -3.47
N ALA A 105 -13.55 18.82 -4.79
CA ALA A 105 -14.11 20.01 -5.42
C ALA A 105 -15.63 20.04 -5.21
N THR A 106 -16.12 21.12 -4.61
CA THR A 106 -17.53 21.35 -4.25
C THR A 106 -18.14 22.49 -5.04
#